data_AF-A0A7V4UHX3-F1
#
_entry.id   AF-A0A7V4UHX3-F1
#
_cell.length_a   1.000
_cell.length_b   1.000
_cell.length_c   1.000
_cell.angle_alpha   90.00
_cell.angle_beta   90.00
_cell.angle_gamma   90.00
#
_symmetry.space_group_name_H-M   'P 1'
#
loop_
_entity.id
_entity.type
_entity.pdbx_description
1 polymer ?
#
loop_
_entity_poly.entity_id
_entity_poly.type
_entity_poly.pdbx_seq_one_letter_code
_entity_poly.pdbx_strand_id
1 'polypeptide(L)'
;MTTTASSPPQASRTFEAPYPGSRAMPRWDTGELIAPPVVTWRNILAMLGPGLVMGASAIGGGEWLAGPAVTAKYGGALLWVATVSILFQVVYNIEISRYALYTGEPIFTGKFRIPPHPMFWVVVYLMLDWGSVAPYLAVNAAVPLESLLLGRLPDAGKSAFDWWFHKGVCTGLYLLIMVPLVFGGKIYSALKVVMSIKLVVIFGFLITLGVLFARPASWIEIATGFLKFGTVPV
;
A
#
# COMPACT_ATOMS: atom_id res chain seq x y z
N MET A 1 4.67 -29.95 60.60
CA MET A 1 4.82 -30.30 59.17
C MET A 1 3.44 -30.30 58.54
N THR A 2 3.05 -29.17 57.96
CA THR A 2 1.78 -28.99 57.24
C THR A 2 2.07 -29.14 55.75
N THR A 3 1.60 -30.24 55.18
CA THR A 3 1.68 -30.54 53.74
C THR A 3 0.69 -29.67 52.99
N THR A 4 1.17 -28.63 52.31
CA THR A 4 0.41 -27.90 51.29
C THR A 4 0.21 -28.81 50.09
N ALA A 5 -1.03 -29.25 49.89
CA ALA A 5 -1.45 -30.00 48.71
C ALA A 5 -1.19 -29.18 47.44
N SER A 6 -0.36 -29.71 46.55
CA SER A 6 -0.18 -29.18 45.20
C SER A 6 -1.50 -29.30 44.43
N SER A 7 -2.02 -28.18 43.95
CA SER A 7 -3.19 -28.13 43.08
C SER A 7 -2.95 -29.01 41.84
N PRO A 8 -3.96 -29.78 41.38
CA PRO A 8 -3.80 -30.61 40.20
C PRO A 8 -3.57 -29.74 38.95
N PRO A 9 -2.78 -30.22 37.97
CA PRO A 9 -2.58 -29.51 36.72
C PRO A 9 -3.94 -29.32 36.05
N GLN A 10 -4.28 -28.06 35.73
CA GLN A 10 -5.46 -27.73 34.94
C GLN A 10 -5.41 -28.56 33.65
N ALA A 11 -6.42 -29.42 33.47
CA ALA A 11 -6.60 -30.16 32.24
C ALA A 11 -6.57 -29.17 31.07
N SER A 12 -5.57 -29.32 30.20
CA SER A 12 -5.52 -28.63 28.91
C SER A 12 -6.82 -28.94 28.17
N ARG A 13 -7.76 -27.99 28.17
CA ARG A 13 -8.94 -28.08 27.31
C ARG A 13 -8.39 -28.12 25.89
N THR A 14 -8.45 -29.28 25.25
CA THR A 14 -8.15 -29.46 23.84
C THR A 14 -9.17 -28.63 23.06
N PHE A 15 -8.85 -27.37 22.80
CA PHE A 15 -9.67 -26.49 21.98
C PHE A 15 -9.59 -27.04 20.56
N GLU A 16 -10.70 -27.54 20.03
CA GLU A 16 -10.77 -27.95 18.63
C GLU A 16 -11.08 -26.70 17.80
N ALA A 17 -10.15 -26.29 16.93
CA ALA A 17 -10.36 -25.13 16.09
C ALA A 17 -11.61 -25.30 15.21
N PRO A 18 -12.43 -24.25 15.07
CA PRO A 18 -13.55 -24.30 14.13
C PRO A 18 -13.03 -24.52 12.70
N TYR A 19 -13.91 -25.03 11.83
CA TYR A 19 -13.64 -25.19 10.41
C TYR A 19 -14.38 -24.14 9.58
N PRO A 20 -13.88 -22.90 9.50
CA PRO A 20 -14.60 -21.80 8.89
C PRO A 20 -14.59 -21.90 7.37
N GLY A 21 -15.78 -21.75 6.79
CA GLY A 21 -15.97 -21.59 5.36
C GLY A 21 -15.89 -22.90 4.57
N SER A 22 -15.15 -22.87 3.46
CA SER A 22 -15.03 -24.02 2.54
C SER A 22 -14.25 -25.19 3.12
N ARG A 23 -14.77 -26.41 2.90
CA ARG A 23 -14.11 -27.69 3.27
C ARG A 23 -12.87 -28.04 2.44
N ALA A 24 -12.55 -27.23 1.43
CA ALA A 24 -11.33 -27.37 0.64
C ALA A 24 -10.12 -26.64 1.27
N MET A 25 -10.34 -25.85 2.34
CA MET A 25 -9.27 -25.16 3.07
C MET A 25 -8.92 -25.92 4.36
N PRO A 26 -7.68 -25.86 4.88
CA PRO A 26 -7.30 -26.52 6.13
C PRO A 26 -7.99 -25.88 7.36
N ARG A 27 -8.11 -26.63 8.45
CA ARG A 27 -8.58 -26.11 9.76
C ARG A 27 -7.61 -25.04 10.27
N TRP A 28 -8.10 -24.13 11.11
CA TRP A 28 -7.20 -23.22 11.80
C TRP A 28 -6.32 -24.00 12.78
N ASP A 29 -5.08 -23.56 12.91
CA ASP A 29 -4.21 -24.04 13.98
C ASP A 29 -4.57 -23.34 15.29
N THR A 30 -4.45 -24.07 16.39
CA THR A 30 -4.71 -23.54 17.74
C THR A 30 -3.38 -23.23 18.42
N GLY A 31 -3.25 -22.01 18.93
CA GLY A 31 -2.09 -21.60 19.71
C GLY A 31 -2.48 -20.54 20.73
N GLU A 32 -1.62 -20.33 21.72
CA GLU A 32 -1.78 -19.22 22.65
C GLU A 32 -1.38 -17.91 21.98
N LEU A 33 -2.27 -16.91 22.07
CA LEU A 33 -1.96 -15.55 21.66
C LEU A 33 -0.92 -14.96 22.60
N ILE A 34 0.11 -14.33 22.03
CA ILE A 34 1.07 -13.56 22.81
C ILE A 34 0.35 -12.41 23.55
N ALA A 35 0.86 -12.06 24.73
CA ALA A 35 0.33 -10.92 25.47
C ALA A 35 0.42 -9.64 24.61
N PRO A 36 -0.60 -8.76 24.65
CA PRO A 36 -0.59 -7.55 23.85
C PRO A 36 0.61 -6.66 24.23
N PRO A 37 1.31 -6.07 23.26
CA PRO A 37 2.44 -5.19 23.55
C PRO A 37 1.97 -3.98 24.35
N VAL A 38 2.70 -3.67 25.43
CA VAL A 38 2.42 -2.47 26.24
C VAL A 38 2.80 -1.21 25.46
N VAL A 39 1.81 -0.36 25.18
CA VAL A 39 2.02 0.90 24.48
C VAL A 39 2.66 1.90 25.45
N THR A 40 3.91 2.25 25.19
CA THR A 40 4.63 3.32 25.91
C THR A 40 5.07 4.38 24.92
N TRP A 41 5.20 5.64 25.35
CA TRP A 41 5.64 6.75 24.50
C TRP A 41 6.96 6.47 23.76
N ARG A 42 7.86 5.68 24.35
CA ARG A 42 9.12 5.25 23.73
C ARG A 42 8.92 4.19 22.63
N ASN A 43 7.91 3.31 22.76
CA ASN A 43 7.65 2.23 21.82
C ASN A 43 6.67 2.60 20.69
N ILE A 44 5.93 3.72 20.81
CA ILE A 44 4.97 4.15 19.78
C ILE A 44 5.64 4.29 18.41
N LEU A 45 6.83 4.92 18.32
CA LEU A 45 7.54 5.05 17.04
C LEU A 45 7.97 3.69 16.47
N ALA A 46 8.37 2.75 17.32
CA ALA A 46 8.75 1.40 16.90
C ALA A 46 7.53 0.60 16.38
N MET A 47 6.35 0.81 16.99
CA MET A 47 5.09 0.19 16.57
C MET A 47 4.53 0.80 15.28
N LEU A 48 4.69 2.11 15.08
CA LEU A 48 4.26 2.79 13.85
C LEU A 48 5.18 2.52 12.66
N GLY A 49 6.46 2.19 12.91
CA GLY A 49 7.48 2.00 11.88
C GLY A 49 7.08 1.05 10.73
N PRO A 50 6.62 -0.18 11.00
CA PRO A 50 6.18 -1.10 9.96
C PRO A 50 5.01 -0.56 9.14
N GLY A 51 4.00 0.03 9.81
CA GLY A 51 2.84 0.63 9.13
C GLY A 51 3.22 1.81 8.24
N LEU A 52 4.13 2.67 8.70
CA LEU A 52 4.63 3.80 7.91
C LEU A 52 5.43 3.34 6.69
N VAL A 53 6.26 2.30 6.84
CA VAL A 53 7.04 1.74 5.72
C VAL A 53 6.10 1.09 4.68
N MET A 54 5.07 0.36 5.13
CA MET A 54 4.05 -0.21 4.25
C MET A 54 3.19 0.87 3.58
N GLY A 55 2.85 1.94 4.29
CA GLY A 55 2.17 3.10 3.71
C GLY A 55 3.06 3.79 2.66
N ALA A 56 4.35 3.98 2.95
CA ALA A 56 5.30 4.59 2.03
C ALA A 56 5.56 3.73 0.78
N SER A 57 5.48 2.40 0.87
CA SER A 57 5.61 1.53 -0.30
C SER A 57 4.36 1.55 -1.18
N ALA A 58 3.17 1.76 -0.62
CA ALA A 58 1.93 1.95 -1.37
C ALA A 58 1.91 3.25 -2.19
N ILE A 59 2.74 4.24 -1.83
CA ILE A 59 2.90 5.50 -2.57
C ILE A 59 3.74 5.24 -3.83
N GLY A 60 3.12 4.83 -4.95
CA GLY A 60 3.76 4.42 -6.21
C GLY A 60 3.47 5.32 -7.43
N GLY A 61 4.41 5.38 -8.38
CA GLY A 61 4.55 6.45 -9.39
C GLY A 61 3.47 6.63 -10.47
N GLY A 62 2.40 5.84 -10.49
CA GLY A 62 1.29 6.00 -11.45
C GLY A 62 0.18 6.94 -10.98
N GLU A 63 -0.25 6.78 -9.73
CA GLU A 63 -1.32 7.58 -9.11
C GLU A 63 -0.87 9.01 -8.80
N TRP A 64 0.44 9.22 -8.72
CA TRP A 64 1.08 10.52 -8.49
C TRP A 64 0.86 11.55 -9.59
N LEU A 65 0.61 11.12 -10.81
CA LEU A 65 0.26 12.02 -11.91
C LEU A 65 -1.25 12.26 -11.96
N ALA A 66 -2.03 11.22 -11.65
CA ALA A 66 -3.49 11.30 -11.69
C ALA A 66 -4.05 12.28 -10.66
N GLY A 67 -3.58 12.25 -9.41
CA GLY A 67 -4.07 13.13 -8.34
C GLY A 67 -3.92 14.63 -8.68
N PRO A 68 -2.71 15.12 -9.00
CA PRO A 68 -2.50 16.49 -9.45
C PRO A 68 -3.22 16.83 -10.75
N ALA A 69 -3.30 15.93 -11.73
CA ALA A 69 -4.02 16.19 -12.98
C ALA A 69 -5.52 16.40 -12.75
N VAL A 70 -6.13 15.56 -11.90
CA VAL A 70 -7.55 15.68 -11.51
C VAL A 70 -7.78 16.96 -10.71
N THR A 71 -6.93 17.24 -9.72
CA THR A 71 -7.05 18.45 -8.89
C THR A 71 -6.78 19.73 -9.70
N ALA A 72 -5.87 19.70 -10.69
CA ALA A 72 -5.62 20.84 -11.58
C ALA A 72 -6.80 21.10 -12.53
N LYS A 73 -7.49 20.03 -12.98
CA LYS A 73 -8.63 20.15 -13.89
C LYS A 73 -9.93 20.53 -13.17
N TYR A 74 -10.15 20.00 -11.97
CA TYR A 74 -11.43 20.09 -11.26
C TYR A 74 -11.36 20.83 -9.91
N GLY A 75 -10.20 21.39 -9.56
CA GLY A 75 -9.97 22.07 -8.29
C GLY A 75 -10.19 21.15 -7.08
N GLY A 76 -10.62 21.74 -5.98
CA GLY A 76 -10.95 21.01 -4.75
C GLY A 76 -12.26 20.20 -4.80
N ALA A 77 -13.01 20.23 -5.91
CA ALA A 77 -14.36 19.67 -5.98
C ALA A 77 -14.42 18.13 -5.90
N LEU A 78 -13.32 17.43 -6.20
CA LEU A 78 -13.26 15.96 -6.13
C LEU A 78 -12.57 15.44 -4.86
N LEU A 79 -12.06 16.32 -3.99
CA LEU A 79 -11.34 15.92 -2.78
C LEU A 79 -12.24 15.19 -1.76
N TRP A 80 -13.55 15.41 -1.78
CA TRP A 80 -14.48 14.66 -0.93
C TRP A 80 -14.49 13.16 -1.26
N VAL A 81 -14.25 12.78 -2.52
CA VAL A 81 -14.10 11.37 -2.94
C VAL A 81 -12.85 10.77 -2.29
N ALA A 82 -11.77 11.55 -2.19
CA ALA A 82 -10.58 11.13 -1.47
C ALA A 82 -10.86 10.92 0.03
N THR A 83 -11.66 11.79 0.67
CA THR A 83 -12.10 11.59 2.07
C THR A 83 -12.83 10.27 2.24
N VAL A 84 -13.81 9.99 1.38
CA VAL A 84 -14.60 8.76 1.42
C VAL A 84 -13.71 7.54 1.19
N SER A 85 -12.81 7.61 0.21
CA SER A 85 -11.83 6.55 -0.06
C SER A 85 -10.92 6.28 1.15
N ILE A 86 -10.38 7.33 1.78
CA ILE A 86 -9.53 7.20 2.98
C ILE A 86 -10.31 6.56 4.12
N LEU A 87 -11.57 6.98 4.35
CA LEU A 87 -12.40 6.40 5.40
C LEU A 87 -12.63 4.90 5.17
N PHE A 88 -13.03 4.51 3.96
CA PHE A 88 -13.20 3.10 3.61
C PHE A 88 -11.89 2.31 3.73
N GLN A 89 -10.77 2.87 3.29
CA GLN A 89 -9.45 2.24 3.44
C GLN A 89 -9.07 2.04 4.90
N VAL A 90 -9.33 3.03 5.77
CA VAL A 90 -9.05 2.90 7.21
C VAL A 90 -9.89 1.79 7.83
N VAL A 91 -11.20 1.79 7.59
CA VAL A 91 -12.10 0.73 8.10
C VAL A 91 -11.67 -0.64 7.57
N TYR A 92 -11.41 -0.75 6.26
CA TYR A 92 -10.97 -1.99 5.64
C TYR A 92 -9.65 -2.52 6.20
N ASN A 93 -8.64 -1.66 6.35
CA ASN A 93 -7.33 -2.04 6.90
C ASN A 93 -7.41 -2.45 8.37
N ILE A 94 -8.28 -1.80 9.16
CA ILE A 94 -8.54 -2.20 10.55
C ILE A 94 -9.15 -3.60 10.59
N GLU A 95 -10.18 -3.87 9.79
CA GLU A 95 -10.84 -5.19 9.78
C GLU A 95 -9.92 -6.30 9.27
N ILE A 96 -9.09 -6.02 8.26
CA ILE A 96 -8.05 -6.95 7.81
C ILE A 96 -7.05 -7.26 8.93
N SER A 97 -6.60 -6.24 9.65
CA SER A 97 -5.64 -6.40 10.73
C SER A 97 -6.23 -7.23 11.87
N ARG A 98 -7.49 -6.95 12.23
CA ARG A 98 -8.25 -7.73 13.22
C ARG A 98 -8.39 -9.18 12.78
N TYR A 99 -8.73 -9.42 11.52
CA TYR A 99 -8.83 -10.78 10.97
C TYR A 99 -7.50 -11.53 11.13
N ALA A 100 -6.39 -10.94 10.69
CA ALA A 100 -5.07 -11.56 10.79
C ALA A 100 -4.65 -11.82 12.24
N LEU A 101 -4.96 -10.90 13.16
CA LEU A 101 -4.68 -11.05 14.60
C LEU A 101 -5.51 -12.17 15.26
N TYR A 102 -6.79 -12.31 14.90
CA TYR A 102 -7.67 -13.32 15.51
C TYR A 102 -7.47 -14.72 14.94
N THR A 103 -7.15 -14.83 13.65
CA THR A 103 -7.11 -16.12 12.94
C THR A 103 -5.70 -16.64 12.71
N GLY A 104 -4.68 -15.78 12.82
CA GLY A 104 -3.29 -16.12 12.53
C GLY A 104 -2.98 -16.32 11.04
N GLU A 105 -3.96 -16.19 10.15
CA GLU A 105 -3.78 -16.34 8.70
C GLU A 105 -3.93 -15.00 7.96
N PRO A 106 -3.25 -14.82 6.80
CA PRO A 106 -3.41 -13.62 6.00
C PRO A 106 -4.82 -13.52 5.39
N ILE A 107 -5.30 -12.29 5.20
CA ILE A 107 -6.65 -12.04 4.67
C ILE A 107 -6.93 -12.71 3.32
N PHE A 108 -5.92 -12.85 2.46
CA PHE A 108 -6.08 -13.53 1.17
C PHE A 108 -6.46 -15.01 1.35
N THR A 109 -5.88 -15.69 2.34
CA THR A 109 -6.28 -17.04 2.74
C THR A 109 -7.72 -17.05 3.27
N GLY A 110 -8.09 -16.06 4.09
CA GLY A 110 -9.45 -15.92 4.59
C GLY A 110 -10.49 -15.75 3.49
N LYS A 111 -10.18 -14.98 2.45
CA LYS A 111 -11.05 -14.77 1.27
C LYS A 111 -11.35 -16.08 0.54
N PHE A 112 -10.38 -17.00 0.46
CA PHE A 112 -10.59 -18.32 -0.14
C PHE A 112 -11.55 -19.21 0.65
N ARG A 113 -11.81 -18.91 1.92
CA ARG A 113 -12.80 -19.63 2.74
C ARG A 113 -14.23 -19.19 2.46
N ILE A 114 -14.44 -18.04 1.83
CA ILE A 114 -15.78 -17.51 1.53
C ILE A 114 -16.41 -18.33 0.39
N PRO A 115 -17.70 -18.72 0.48
CA PRO A 115 -18.40 -19.35 -0.65
C PRO A 115 -18.29 -18.47 -1.92
N PRO A 116 -18.27 -19.05 -3.13
CA PRO A 116 -18.71 -20.40 -3.48
C PRO A 116 -17.63 -21.49 -3.40
N HIS A 117 -16.36 -21.21 -3.75
CA HIS A 117 -15.25 -22.16 -3.68
C HIS A 117 -13.89 -21.44 -3.72
N PRO A 118 -12.81 -21.95 -3.09
CA PRO A 118 -11.48 -21.34 -3.15
C PRO A 118 -11.00 -21.07 -4.59
N MET A 119 -11.18 -22.03 -5.50
CA MET A 119 -10.75 -21.90 -6.90
C MET A 119 -11.47 -20.78 -7.66
N PHE A 120 -12.71 -20.45 -7.29
CA PHE A 120 -13.41 -19.31 -7.90
C PHE A 120 -12.68 -18.01 -7.58
N TRP A 121 -12.30 -17.82 -6.31
CA TRP A 121 -11.54 -16.66 -5.88
C TRP A 121 -10.14 -16.61 -6.49
N VAL A 122 -9.47 -17.76 -6.65
CA VAL A 122 -8.18 -17.82 -7.37
C VAL A 122 -8.33 -17.25 -8.78
N VAL A 123 -9.33 -17.71 -9.54
CA VAL A 123 -9.58 -17.20 -10.91
C VAL A 123 -9.87 -15.70 -10.88
N VAL A 124 -10.75 -15.24 -9.98
CA VAL A 124 -11.09 -13.82 -9.85
C VAL A 124 -9.85 -12.98 -9.53
N TYR A 125 -9.01 -13.39 -8.58
CA TYR A 125 -7.80 -12.64 -8.25
C TYR A 125 -6.79 -12.64 -9.39
N LEU A 126 -6.59 -13.76 -10.09
CA LEU A 126 -5.72 -13.80 -11.27
C LEU A 126 -6.23 -12.88 -12.39
N MET A 127 -7.54 -12.80 -12.59
CA MET A 127 -8.13 -11.87 -13.56
C MET A 127 -7.95 -10.41 -13.16
N LEU A 128 -8.15 -10.08 -11.89
CA LEU A 128 -7.95 -8.72 -11.37
C LEU A 128 -6.47 -8.32 -11.41
N ASP A 129 -5.57 -9.25 -11.11
CA ASP A 129 -4.12 -9.03 -11.04
C ASP A 129 -3.46 -9.08 -12.43
N TRP A 130 -4.15 -9.53 -13.48
CA TRP A 130 -3.62 -9.53 -14.84
C TRP A 130 -3.06 -8.17 -15.27
N GLY A 131 -3.70 -7.08 -14.84
CA GLY A 131 -3.25 -5.72 -15.13
C GLY A 131 -1.95 -5.32 -14.41
N SER A 132 -1.61 -5.95 -13.29
CA SER A 132 -0.40 -5.62 -12.51
C SER A 132 0.89 -6.15 -13.16
N VAL A 133 0.76 -7.15 -14.05
CA VAL A 133 1.87 -7.71 -14.83
C VAL A 133 2.46 -6.69 -15.80
N ALA A 134 1.67 -5.69 -16.24
CA ALA A 134 2.15 -4.64 -17.11
C ALA A 134 3.15 -3.73 -16.37
N PRO A 135 4.32 -3.40 -16.95
CA PRO A 135 5.35 -2.58 -16.32
C PRO A 135 4.99 -1.07 -16.30
N TYR A 136 3.73 -0.73 -16.04
CA TYR A 136 3.20 0.63 -16.06
C TYR A 136 4.01 1.58 -15.18
N LEU A 137 4.44 1.14 -14.00
CA LEU A 137 5.27 1.95 -13.10
C LEU A 137 6.63 2.30 -13.70
N ALA A 138 7.28 1.36 -14.40
CA ALA A 138 8.56 1.61 -15.07
C ALA A 138 8.37 2.57 -16.26
N VAL A 139 7.27 2.42 -16.99
CA VAL A 139 6.91 3.31 -18.12
C VAL A 139 6.69 4.75 -17.64
N ASN A 140 5.96 4.97 -16.55
CA ASN A 140 5.75 6.32 -16.02
C ASN A 140 7.02 6.93 -15.42
N ALA A 141 7.93 6.11 -14.88
CA ALA A 141 9.22 6.59 -14.39
C ALA A 141 10.16 7.00 -15.51
N ALA A 142 10.02 6.41 -16.71
CA ALA A 142 10.83 6.71 -17.86
C ALA A 142 10.56 8.11 -18.43
N VAL A 143 9.30 8.55 -18.47
CA VAL A 143 8.91 9.84 -19.09
C VAL A 143 9.61 11.05 -18.45
N PRO A 144 9.65 11.24 -17.11
CA PRO A 144 10.40 12.33 -16.49
C PRO A 144 11.91 12.23 -16.75
N LEU A 145 12.48 11.02 -16.72
CA LEU A 145 13.90 10.80 -16.98
C LEU A 145 14.26 11.19 -18.42
N GLU A 146 13.47 10.76 -19.40
CA GLU A 146 13.64 11.12 -20.80
C GLU A 146 13.49 12.62 -21.01
N SER A 147 12.53 13.27 -20.33
CA SER A 147 12.34 14.72 -20.43
C SER A 147 13.57 15.50 -19.95
N LEU A 148 14.26 14.99 -18.94
CA LEU A 148 15.51 15.56 -18.43
C LEU A 148 16.67 15.35 -19.41
N LEU A 149 16.76 14.18 -20.04
CA LEU A 149 17.83 13.83 -20.98
C LEU A 149 17.69 14.53 -22.33
N LEU A 150 16.45 14.66 -22.83
CA LEU A 150 16.15 15.26 -24.13
C LEU A 150 15.91 16.77 -24.05
N GLY A 151 15.67 17.32 -22.85
CA GLY A 151 15.29 18.73 -22.66
C GLY A 151 13.91 19.08 -23.23
N ARG A 152 13.12 18.08 -23.61
CA ARG A 152 11.77 18.20 -24.18
C ARG A 152 10.95 16.97 -23.83
N LEU A 153 9.62 17.08 -23.93
CA LEU A 153 8.75 15.91 -23.77
C LEU A 153 8.95 14.93 -24.96
N PRO A 154 9.11 13.62 -24.70
CA PRO A 154 9.15 12.61 -25.75
C PRO A 154 7.81 12.55 -26.47
N ASP A 155 7.82 12.55 -27.81
CA ASP A 155 6.62 12.38 -28.63
C ASP A 155 6.75 11.12 -29.49
N ALA A 156 6.41 9.98 -28.88
CA ALA A 156 6.46 8.67 -29.51
C ALA A 156 5.49 8.53 -30.70
N GLY A 157 4.56 9.46 -30.90
CA GLY A 157 3.63 9.48 -32.03
C GLY A 157 4.19 10.17 -33.28
N LYS A 158 5.18 11.06 -33.12
CA LYS A 158 5.75 11.85 -34.23
C LYS A 158 7.18 11.47 -34.61
N SER A 159 7.92 10.86 -33.69
CA SER A 159 9.34 10.53 -33.88
C SER A 159 9.60 9.05 -33.61
N ALA A 160 10.09 8.34 -34.62
CA ALA A 160 10.53 6.94 -34.46
C ALA A 160 11.70 6.82 -33.48
N PHE A 161 12.58 7.84 -33.42
CA PHE A 161 13.66 7.91 -32.45
C PHE A 161 13.12 7.97 -31.02
N ASP A 162 12.13 8.84 -30.76
CA ASP A 162 11.53 8.99 -29.43
C ASP A 162 10.87 7.69 -28.97
N TRP A 163 10.22 6.97 -29.89
CA TRP A 163 9.61 5.67 -29.60
C TRP A 163 10.64 4.62 -29.19
N TRP A 164 11.74 4.48 -29.93
CA TRP A 164 12.81 3.52 -29.60
C TRP A 164 13.58 3.92 -28.35
N PHE A 165 13.84 5.21 -28.19
CA PHE A 165 14.47 5.77 -26.99
C PHE A 165 13.63 5.48 -25.74
N HIS A 166 12.32 5.74 -25.81
CA HIS A 166 11.39 5.45 -24.72
C HIS A 166 11.39 3.98 -24.33
N LYS A 167 11.32 3.07 -25.31
CA LYS A 167 11.40 1.63 -25.05
C LYS A 167 12.73 1.20 -24.44
N GLY A 168 13.84 1.79 -24.92
CA GLY A 168 15.18 1.53 -24.39
C GLY A 168 15.28 1.93 -22.92
N VAL A 169 14.83 3.14 -22.57
CA VAL A 169 14.84 3.64 -21.18
C VAL A 169 13.92 2.82 -20.29
N CYS A 170 12.70 2.50 -20.74
CA CYS A 170 11.77 1.65 -19.99
C CYS A 170 12.37 0.28 -19.68
N THR A 171 12.96 -0.37 -20.69
CA THR A 171 13.59 -1.70 -20.54
C THR A 171 14.80 -1.61 -19.62
N GLY A 172 15.63 -0.57 -19.77
CA GLY A 172 16.78 -0.32 -18.91
C GLY A 172 16.38 -0.13 -17.45
N LEU A 173 15.35 0.68 -17.17
CA LEU A 173 14.81 0.88 -15.82
C LEU A 173 14.23 -0.41 -15.24
N TYR A 174 13.55 -1.21 -16.06
CA TYR A 174 13.01 -2.50 -15.64
C TYR A 174 14.11 -3.51 -15.27
N LEU A 175 15.22 -3.53 -16.02
CA LEU A 175 16.37 -4.37 -15.67
C LEU A 175 17.11 -3.82 -14.45
N LEU A 176 17.23 -2.50 -14.34
CA LEU A 176 17.87 -1.83 -13.21
C LEU A 176 17.16 -2.15 -11.89
N ILE A 177 15.82 -2.18 -11.87
CA ILE A 177 15.08 -2.52 -10.65
C ILE A 177 15.35 -3.95 -10.19
N MET A 178 15.72 -4.87 -11.08
CA MET A 178 16.08 -6.24 -10.71
C MET A 178 17.43 -6.32 -9.97
N VAL A 179 18.35 -5.37 -10.20
CA VAL A 179 19.69 -5.38 -9.58
C VAL A 179 19.61 -5.31 -8.04
N PRO A 180 18.88 -4.37 -7.41
CA PRO A 180 18.67 -4.38 -5.97
C PRO A 180 17.98 -5.65 -5.43
N LEU A 181 17.12 -6.31 -6.21
CA LEU A 181 16.47 -7.56 -5.78
C LEU A 181 17.48 -8.72 -5.72
N VAL A 182 18.43 -8.78 -6.65
CA VAL A 182 19.42 -9.87 -6.73
C VAL A 182 20.54 -9.71 -5.69
N PHE A 183 21.05 -8.48 -5.50
CA PHE A 183 22.20 -8.22 -4.61
C PHE A 183 21.81 -7.73 -3.22
N GLY A 184 20.52 -7.51 -2.95
CA GLY A 184 20.01 -6.98 -1.69
C GLY A 184 20.03 -8.03 -0.58
N GLY A 185 21.19 -8.37 -0.01
CA GLY A 185 21.31 -9.38 1.06
C GLY A 185 20.35 -9.17 2.25
N LYS A 186 19.91 -7.93 2.52
CA LYS A 186 18.78 -7.60 3.39
C LYS A 186 17.78 -6.71 2.66
N ILE A 187 16.99 -7.29 1.74
CA ILE A 187 15.97 -6.59 0.93
C ILE A 187 15.15 -5.62 1.76
N TYR A 188 14.69 -6.04 2.95
CA TYR A 188 13.89 -5.20 3.84
C TYR A 188 14.62 -3.93 4.33
N SER A 189 15.90 -4.04 4.70
CA SER A 189 16.66 -2.89 5.22
C SER A 189 16.97 -1.89 4.11
N ALA A 190 17.35 -2.37 2.92
CA ALA A 190 17.61 -1.53 1.77
C ALA A 190 16.31 -0.83 1.32
N LEU A 191 15.20 -1.58 1.21
CA LEU A 191 13.90 -1.05 0.83
C LEU A 191 13.40 -0.01 1.83
N LYS A 192 13.55 -0.27 3.14
CA LYS A 192 13.19 0.69 4.19
C LYS A 192 13.92 2.01 4.03
N VAL A 193 15.24 1.98 3.77
CA VAL A 193 16.04 3.19 3.58
C VAL A 193 15.61 3.94 2.32
N VAL A 194 15.50 3.25 1.19
CA VAL A 194 15.10 3.88 -0.09
C VAL A 194 13.71 4.51 0.02
N MET A 195 12.73 3.80 0.57
CA MET A 195 11.36 4.31 0.73
C MET A 195 11.29 5.48 1.71
N SER A 196 12.07 5.45 2.80
CA SER A 196 12.12 6.55 3.77
C SER A 196 12.74 7.82 3.16
N ILE A 197 13.86 7.67 2.43
CA ILE A 197 14.51 8.80 1.73
C ILE A 197 13.55 9.39 0.69
N LYS A 198 12.96 8.54 -0.15
CA LYS A 198 11.97 8.94 -1.15
C LYS A 198 10.84 9.74 -0.50
N LEU A 199 10.28 9.24 0.61
CA LEU A 199 9.19 9.91 1.33
C LEU A 199 9.61 11.32 1.77
N VAL A 200 10.76 11.45 2.44
CA VAL A 200 11.25 12.74 2.95
C VAL A 200 11.52 13.73 1.81
N VAL A 201 12.16 13.28 0.74
CA VAL A 201 12.48 14.13 -0.42
C VAL A 201 11.21 14.62 -1.10
N ILE A 202 10.28 13.72 -1.40
CA ILE A 202 9.06 14.04 -2.13
C ILE A 202 8.15 14.97 -1.29
N PHE A 203 7.86 14.60 -0.04
CA PHE A 203 7.02 15.42 0.82
C PHE A 203 7.67 16.76 1.14
N GLY A 204 8.98 16.77 1.42
CA GLY A 204 9.73 17.99 1.64
C GLY A 204 9.64 18.94 0.45
N PHE A 205 9.92 18.43 -0.76
CA PHE A 205 9.83 19.20 -1.99
C PHE A 205 8.42 19.77 -2.23
N LEU A 206 7.38 18.95 -2.12
CA LEU A 206 6.00 19.42 -2.32
C LEU A 206 5.55 20.45 -1.28
N ILE A 207 5.91 20.26 -0.01
CA ILE A 207 5.59 21.22 1.05
C ILE A 207 6.30 22.54 0.78
N THR A 208 7.57 22.51 0.40
CA THR A 208 8.32 23.71 0.02
C THR A 208 7.64 24.44 -1.14
N LEU A 209 7.25 23.71 -2.20
CA LEU A 209 6.52 24.32 -3.32
C LEU A 209 5.16 24.90 -2.89
N GLY A 210 4.41 24.17 -2.08
CA GLY A 210 3.11 24.62 -1.58
C GLY A 210 3.22 25.89 -0.74
N VAL A 211 4.21 25.98 0.15
CA VAL A 211 4.39 27.14 1.02
C VAL A 211 4.89 28.36 0.24
N LEU A 212 5.79 28.17 -0.73
CA LEU A 212 6.39 29.28 -1.47
C LEU A 212 5.53 29.79 -2.65
N PHE A 213 4.78 28.91 -3.32
CA PHE A 213 4.10 29.23 -4.57
C PHE A 213 2.57 29.14 -4.52
N ALA A 214 1.97 28.47 -3.53
CA ALA A 214 0.52 28.38 -3.46
C ALA A 214 -0.12 29.62 -2.82
N ARG A 215 -1.25 30.05 -3.38
CA ARG A 215 -2.02 31.18 -2.84
C ARG A 215 -2.77 30.73 -1.58
N PRO A 216 -2.97 31.62 -0.58
CA PRO A 216 -3.79 31.30 0.61
C PRO A 216 -5.20 30.79 0.27
N ALA A 217 -5.80 31.32 -0.80
CA ALA A 217 -7.10 30.85 -1.29
C ALA A 217 -7.09 29.36 -1.70
N SER A 218 -6.00 28.88 -2.30
CA SER A 218 -5.85 27.47 -2.71
C SER A 218 -5.78 26.53 -1.50
N TRP A 219 -5.17 26.96 -0.39
CA TRP A 219 -5.16 26.19 0.85
C TRP A 219 -6.57 26.01 1.43
N ILE A 220 -7.38 27.08 1.40
CA ILE A 220 -8.77 27.05 1.86
C ILE A 220 -9.62 26.18 0.92
N GLU A 221 -9.42 26.31 -0.39
CA GLU A 221 -10.13 25.50 -1.38
C GLU A 221 -9.86 24.00 -1.20
N ILE A 222 -8.59 23.62 -1.01
CA ILE A 222 -8.19 22.23 -0.76
C ILE A 222 -8.78 21.74 0.57
N ALA A 223 -8.61 22.51 1.65
CA ALA A 223 -9.11 22.12 2.97
C ALA A 223 -10.64 21.94 2.98
N THR A 224 -11.37 22.87 2.36
CA THR A 224 -12.84 22.77 2.25
C THR A 224 -13.27 21.70 1.26
N GLY A 225 -12.47 21.40 0.23
CA GLY A 225 -12.74 20.37 -0.77
C GLY A 225 -12.99 18.98 -0.19
N PHE A 226 -12.27 18.62 0.89
CA PHE A 226 -12.48 17.35 1.60
C PHE A 226 -13.89 17.20 2.22
N LEU A 227 -14.63 18.31 2.39
CA LEU A 227 -15.95 18.35 3.00
C LEU A 227 -17.07 18.73 2.01
N LYS A 228 -16.75 19.02 0.75
CA LYS A 228 -17.72 19.38 -0.29
C LYS A 228 -18.40 18.14 -0.88
N PHE A 229 -19.14 17.40 -0.06
CA PHE A 229 -19.81 16.17 -0.50
C PHE A 229 -20.80 16.43 -1.64
N GLY A 230 -20.76 15.56 -2.66
CA GLY A 230 -21.69 15.62 -3.79
C GLY A 230 -21.38 16.67 -4.86
N THR A 231 -20.28 17.43 -4.73
CA THR A 231 -19.84 18.29 -5.84
C THR A 231 -19.28 17.45 -6.98
N VAL A 232 -19.96 17.48 -8.12
CA VAL A 232 -19.50 16.86 -9.36
C VAL A 232 -19.15 17.99 -10.34
N PRO A 233 -17.93 18.03 -10.88
CA PRO A 233 -17.60 18.99 -11.92
C PRO A 233 -18.46 18.70 -13.16
N VAL A 234 -19.20 19.71 -13.63
CA VAL A 234 -19.96 19.69 -14.90
C VAL A 234 -19.02 20.02 -16.05
#